data_AF-A0A1I2NIH8-F1
#
_entry.id   AF-A0A1I2NIH8-F1
#
_cell.length_a   1.000
_cell.length_b   1.000
_cell.length_c   1.000
_cell.angle_alpha   90.00
_cell.angle_beta   90.00
_cell.angle_gamma   90.00
#
_symmetry.space_group_name_H-M   'P 1'
#
loop_
_entity.id
_entity.type
_entity.pdbx_description
1 polymer ?
#
loop_
_entity_poly.entity_id
_entity_poly.type
_entity_poly.pdbx_seq_one_letter_code
_entity_poly.pdbx_strand_id
1 'polypeptide(L)' 'MAKTIAQYFKRIFDDYKVLVMVNPEDFTGTELIVHPDGKVEKTEMEFDEEIFEDLAEDEFQPCGALEFQLLLAKG' A
#
# COMPACT_ATOMS: atom_id res chain seq x y z
N MET A 1 -5.86 -16.05 19.17
CA MET A 1 -5.68 -14.71 18.60
C MET A 1 -6.29 -14.73 17.21
N ALA A 2 -7.18 -13.79 16.88
CA ALA A 2 -7.70 -13.66 15.52
C ALA A 2 -6.61 -13.01 14.66
N LYS A 3 -6.26 -13.62 13.53
CA LYS A 3 -5.27 -13.04 12.60
C LYS A 3 -5.87 -11.74 12.04
N THR A 4 -5.19 -10.62 12.26
CA THR A 4 -5.62 -9.35 11.67
C THR A 4 -5.36 -9.40 10.16
N ILE A 5 -6.30 -8.87 9.40
CA ILE A 5 -6.22 -8.86 7.94
C ILE A 5 -5.37 -7.65 7.55
N ALA A 6 -4.47 -7.82 6.59
CA ALA A 6 -3.70 -6.72 6.02
C ALA A 6 -4.64 -5.62 5.51
N GLN A 7 -4.24 -4.37 5.70
CA GLN A 7 -4.97 -3.19 5.26
C GLN A 7 -4.29 -2.61 4.02
N TYR A 8 -5.10 -2.06 3.12
CA TYR A 8 -4.63 -1.61 1.82
C TYR A 8 -5.07 -0.17 1.59
N PHE A 9 -4.15 0.64 1.11
CA PHE A 9 -4.32 2.06 0.90
C PHE A 9 -3.80 2.44 -0.48
N LYS A 10 -4.33 3.51 -1.05
CA LYS A 10 -3.84 4.05 -2.32
C LYS A 10 -3.92 5.56 -2.35
N ARG A 11 -3.00 6.16 -3.11
CA ARG A 11 -3.05 7.55 -3.52
C ARG A 11 -2.71 7.65 -5.00
N ILE A 12 -3.48 8.49 -5.71
CA ILE A 12 -3.29 8.75 -7.13
C ILE A 12 -2.66 10.13 -7.24
N PHE A 13 -1.49 10.20 -7.86
CA PHE A 13 -0.81 11.43 -8.23
C PHE A 13 -1.04 11.70 -9.72
N ASP A 14 -0.64 12.88 -10.19
CA ASP A 14 -0.81 13.26 -11.59
C ASP A 14 -0.04 12.35 -12.57
N ASP A 15 1.09 11.81 -12.11
CA ASP A 15 2.07 11.09 -12.92
C ASP A 15 2.37 9.66 -12.45
N TYR A 16 1.79 9.18 -11.34
CA TYR A 16 1.88 7.79 -10.89
C TYR A 16 0.81 7.47 -9.85
N LYS A 17 0.73 6.20 -9.43
CA LYS A 17 -0.13 5.77 -8.34
C LYS A 17 0.70 5.01 -7.30
N VAL A 18 0.46 5.28 -6.03
CA VAL A 18 1.06 4.53 -4.92
C VAL A 18 0.00 3.67 -4.27
N LEU A 19 0.35 2.43 -3.95
CA LEU A 19 -0.45 1.56 -3.10
C LEU A 19 0.39 1.03 -1.96
N VAL A 20 -0.17 1.02 -0.76
CA VAL A 20 0.51 0.53 0.44
C VAL A 20 -0.33 -0.59 1.03
N MET A 21 0.31 -1.72 1.31
CA MET A 21 -0.23 -2.79 2.12
C MET A 21 0.46 -2.74 3.48
N VAL A 22 -0.30 -2.72 4.57
CA VAL A 22 0.21 -2.72 5.94
C VAL A 22 -0.36 -3.92 6.69
N ASN A 23 0.50 -4.72 7.31
CA ASN A 23 0.12 -5.74 8.28
C ASN A 23 0.01 -5.07 9.66
N PRO A 24 -1.21 -4.96 10.24
CA PRO A 24 -1.40 -4.27 11.52
C PRO A 24 -0.91 -5.09 12.74
N GLU A 25 -0.42 -6.32 12.54
CA GLU A 25 0.11 -7.15 13.63
C GLU A 25 1.57 -6.80 13.97
N ASP A 26 2.38 -6.52 12.95
CA ASP A 26 3.83 -6.30 13.08
C ASP A 26 4.32 -5.04 12.36
N PHE A 27 3.41 -4.23 11.80
CA PHE A 27 3.71 -3.03 11.04
C PHE A 27 4.67 -3.27 9.87
N THR A 28 4.72 -4.49 9.34
CA THR A 28 5.43 -4.77 8.08
C THR A 28 4.50 -4.50 6.90
N GLY A 29 5.07 -4.29 5.72
CA GLY A 29 4.24 -4.19 4.54
C GLY A 29 4.99 -4.01 3.24
N THR A 30 4.24 -3.54 2.25
CA THR A 30 4.76 -3.38 0.89
C THR A 30 4.15 -2.16 0.24
N GLU A 31 5.00 -1.33 -0.34
CA GLU A 31 4.62 -0.23 -1.21
C GLU A 31 4.78 -0.65 -2.68
N LEU A 32 3.82 -0.23 -3.51
CA LEU A 32 3.87 -0.33 -4.95
C LEU A 32 3.78 1.07 -5.57
N ILE A 33 4.72 1.40 -6.46
CA ILE A 33 4.65 2.58 -7.32
C ILE A 33 4.31 2.12 -8.73
N VAL A 34 3.17 2.57 -9.25
CA VAL A 34 2.67 2.24 -10.58
C VAL A 34 2.84 3.44 -11.50
N HIS A 35 3.76 3.31 -12.45
CA HIS A 35 4.08 4.32 -13.44
C HIS A 35 3.02 4.34 -14.58
N PRO A 36 2.89 5.45 -15.34
CA PRO A 36 1.88 5.58 -16.42
C PRO A 36 2.07 4.60 -17.57
N ASP A 37 3.29 4.11 -17.77
CA ASP A 37 3.64 3.08 -18.75
C ASP A 37 3.27 1.66 -18.28
N GLY A 38 2.77 1.53 -17.05
CA GLY A 38 2.38 0.26 -16.44
C GLY A 38 3.52 -0.46 -15.72
N LYS A 39 4.73 0.11 -15.68
CA LYS A 39 5.83 -0.40 -14.84
C LYS A 39 5.42 -0.32 -13.36
N VAL A 40 5.72 -1.36 -12.61
CA VAL A 40 5.48 -1.42 -11.16
C VAL A 40 6.82 -1.56 -10.45
N GLU A 41 7.06 -0.70 -9.48
CA GLU A 41 8.17 -0.81 -8.52
C GLU A 41 7.61 -1.27 -7.18
N LYS A 42 8.36 -2.14 -6.50
CA LYS A 42 7.97 -2.74 -5.22
C LYS A 42 9.04 -2.47 -4.17
N THR A 43 8.61 -2.00 -3.01
CA THR A 43 9.47 -1.81 -1.84
C THR A 43 8.86 -2.52 -0.63
N GLU A 44 9.64 -3.34 0.07
CA GLU A 44 9.24 -3.90 1.37
C GLU A 44 9.60 -2.89 2.46
N MET A 45 8.70 -2.71 3.42
CA MET A 45 8.79 -1.65 4.42
C MET A 45 8.46 -2.17 5.82
N GLU A 46 9.12 -1.58 6.81
CA GLU A 46 8.72 -1.63 8.22
C GLU A 46 8.24 -0.23 8.59
N PHE A 47 7.05 -0.17 9.17
CA PHE A 47 6.41 1.06 9.62
C PHE A 47 6.41 1.10 11.16
N ASP A 48 6.16 2.28 11.71
CA ASP A 48 5.88 2.41 13.14
C ASP A 48 4.36 2.44 13.40
N GLU A 49 3.99 2.71 14.65
CA GLU A 49 2.61 2.70 15.10
C GLU A 49 1.77 3.87 14.52
N GLU A 50 2.42 4.93 14.01
CA GLU A 50 1.78 6.14 13.50
C GLU A 50 1.35 6.00 12.03
N ILE A 51 1.73 4.91 11.36
CA ILE A 51 1.50 4.69 9.92
C ILE A 51 0.06 4.93 9.44
N PHE A 52 -0.95 4.59 10.25
CA PHE A 52 -2.35 4.78 9.83
C PHE A 52 -2.77 6.24 9.90
N GLU A 53 -2.18 7.02 10.82
CA GLU A 53 -2.38 8.46 10.92
C GLU A 53 -1.64 9.15 9.78
N ASP A 54 -0.37 8.79 9.55
CA ASP A 54 0.45 9.30 8.44
C ASP A 54 -0.22 9.09 7.09
N LEU A 55 -0.69 7.86 6.81
CA LEU A 55 -1.40 7.56 5.56
C LEU A 55 -2.66 8.42 5.39
N ALA A 56 -3.38 8.71 6.47
CA ALA A 56 -4.57 9.56 6.44
C ALA A 56 -4.22 11.04 6.21
N GLU A 57 -3.18 11.55 6.87
CA GLU A 57 -2.65 12.91 6.68
C GLU A 57 -2.10 13.11 5.27
N ASP A 58 -1.47 12.06 4.72
CA ASP A 58 -1.02 11.97 3.33
C ASP A 58 -2.17 11.68 2.35
N GLU A 59 -3.43 11.78 2.77
CA GLU A 59 -4.62 11.63 1.92
C GLU A 59 -4.76 10.27 1.22
N PHE A 60 -4.06 9.23 1.68
CA PHE A 60 -4.27 7.87 1.18
C PHE A 60 -5.69 7.41 1.53
N GLN A 61 -6.31 6.74 0.56
CA GLN A 61 -7.66 6.22 0.69
C GLN A 61 -7.61 4.68 0.80
N PRO A 62 -8.47 4.07 1.64
CA PRO A 62 -8.60 2.62 1.67
C PRO A 62 -8.89 2.05 0.27
N CYS A 63 -8.25 0.94 -0.06
CA CYS A 63 -8.47 0.23 -1.31
C CYS A 63 -8.66 -1.27 -1.10
N GLY A 64 -8.99 -1.98 -2.17
CA GLY A 64 -9.25 -3.41 -2.11
C GLY A 64 -7.97 -4.23 -2.25
N ALA A 65 -7.87 -5.33 -1.49
CA ALA A 65 -6.78 -6.30 -1.61
C ALA A 65 -6.59 -6.78 -3.06
N LEU A 66 -7.68 -7.01 -3.81
CA LEU A 66 -7.61 -7.46 -5.20
C LEU A 66 -6.91 -6.45 -6.12
N GLU A 67 -7.14 -5.14 -5.93
CA GLU A 67 -6.48 -4.10 -6.72
C GLU A 67 -4.96 -4.15 -6.49
N PHE A 68 -4.55 -4.25 -5.23
CA PHE A 68 -3.14 -4.39 -4.86
C PHE A 68 -2.52 -5.66 -5.47
N GLN A 69 -3.15 -6.82 -5.30
CA GLN A 69 -2.60 -8.10 -5.79
C GLN A 69 -2.47 -8.15 -7.32
N LEU A 70 -3.41 -7.54 -8.06
CA LEU A 70 -3.31 -7.46 -9.52
C LEU A 70 -2.13 -6.62 -10.00
N LEU A 71 -1.75 -5.59 -9.24
CA LEU A 71 -0.60 -4.74 -9.55
C LEU A 71 0.70 -5.39 -9.11
N LEU A 72 0.69 -6.02 -7.93
CA LEU A 72 1.82 -6.82 -7.44
C LEU A 72 2.20 -7.93 -8.43
N ALA A 73 1.23 -8.61 -9.04
CA ALA A 73 1.47 -9.68 -10.00
C ALA A 73 2.02 -9.20 -11.36
N LYS A 74 2.05 -7.87 -11.61
CA LYS A 74 2.60 -7.28 -12.85
C LYS A 74 4.06 -6.88 -12.74
N GLY A 75 4.57 -6.68 -11.51
CA GLY A 75 5.98 -6.40 -11.23
C GLY A 75 6.77 -7.68 -11.06
#